data_AF-A0AAE3G862-F1
#
_entry.id   AF-A0AAE3G862-F1
#
_cell.length_a   1.000
_cell.length_b   1.000
_cell.length_c   1.000
_cell.angle_alpha   90.00
_cell.angle_beta   90.00
_cell.angle_gamma   90.00
#
_symmetry.space_group_name_H-M   'P 1'
#
loop_
_entity.id
_entity.type
_entity.pdbx_description
1 polymer ?
#
loop_
_entity_poly.entity_id
_entity_poly.type
_entity_poly.pdbx_seq_one_letter_code
_entity_poly.pdbx_strand_id
1 'polypeptide(L)'
;MATIQLNVPLEAQEKPNCCWHTSAYMIWLYWQQNGKGAGPMNTVASKYQVADQVGLHPSEFITLAGKVGLYKLPVKNQHSESDLFKYLRDGGPVWSAGYWFGVGHVIVLTGVGNGKVYFNDPDQGVKKEGTIKWFNEKLASQLTGCLMVKDPGRY
;
A
#
# COMPACT_ATOMS: atom_id res chain seq x y z
N MET A 1 -5.21 23.45 1.27
CA MET A 1 -5.70 22.13 1.74
C MET A 1 -4.63 21.50 2.62
N ALA A 2 -5.00 20.59 3.53
CA ALA A 2 -4.03 19.97 4.43
C ALA A 2 -3.11 19.01 3.66
N THR A 3 -1.81 19.09 3.92
CA THR A 3 -0.80 18.25 3.28
C THR A 3 -0.18 17.31 4.31
N ILE A 4 0.18 16.10 3.87
CA ILE A 4 0.92 15.14 4.69
C ILE A 4 1.85 14.34 3.80
N GLN A 5 3.07 14.09 4.29
CA GLN A 5 4.01 13.19 3.65
C GLN A 5 4.79 12.44 4.74
N LEU A 6 4.55 11.14 4.82
CA LEU A 6 5.13 10.24 5.80
C LEU A 6 6.53 9.83 5.35
N ASN A 7 7.48 9.77 6.29
CA ASN A 7 8.80 9.23 6.03
C ASN A 7 8.77 7.69 6.05
N VAL A 8 8.30 7.09 4.96
CA VAL A 8 8.15 5.64 4.81
C VAL A 8 9.43 5.05 4.20
N PRO A 9 10.01 4.00 4.81
CA PRO A 9 11.10 3.25 4.22
C PRO A 9 10.77 2.81 2.80
N LEU A 10 11.73 2.95 1.89
CA LEU A 10 11.61 2.58 0.49
C LEU A 10 12.36 1.27 0.27
N GLU A 11 11.65 0.27 -0.24
CA GLU A 11 12.21 -1.04 -0.53
C GLU A 11 11.86 -1.42 -1.98
N ALA A 12 12.85 -1.98 -2.69
CA ALA A 12 12.64 -2.55 -4.01
C ALA A 12 12.11 -4.00 -3.86
N GLN A 13 11.24 -4.42 -4.78
CA GLN A 13 10.84 -5.82 -4.86
C GLN A 13 12.00 -6.67 -5.38
N GLU A 14 12.33 -7.76 -4.67
CA GLU A 14 13.42 -8.65 -5.09
C GLU A 14 12.96 -9.71 -6.11
N LYS A 15 11.65 -9.93 -6.26
CA LYS A 15 11.05 -10.92 -7.17
C LYS A 15 10.02 -10.27 -8.10
N PRO A 16 9.76 -10.83 -9.29
CA PRO A 16 8.80 -10.26 -10.25
C PRO A 16 7.37 -10.09 -9.72
N ASN A 17 6.86 -11.00 -8.89
CA ASN A 17 5.47 -10.96 -8.41
C ASN A 17 5.33 -10.69 -6.91
N CYS A 18 6.28 -9.97 -6.29
CA CYS A 18 6.25 -9.69 -4.84
C CYS A 18 5.95 -8.24 -4.45
N CYS A 19 5.46 -7.39 -5.37
CA CYS A 19 5.05 -6.01 -5.06
C CYS A 19 4.08 -5.92 -3.87
N TRP A 20 3.17 -6.89 -3.72
CA TRP A 20 2.25 -7.00 -2.59
C TRP A 20 2.96 -7.16 -1.25
N HIS A 21 4.00 -8.00 -1.22
CA HIS A 21 4.79 -8.31 -0.03
C HIS A 21 5.69 -7.13 0.32
N THR A 22 6.45 -6.61 -0.65
CA THR A 22 7.35 -5.48 -0.44
C THR A 22 6.59 -4.24 0.02
N SER A 23 5.40 -3.99 -0.54
CA SER A 23 4.54 -2.89 -0.09
C SER A 23 4.06 -3.07 1.35
N ALA A 24 3.68 -4.29 1.74
CA ALA A 24 3.33 -4.60 3.11
C ALA A 24 4.54 -4.45 4.06
N TYR A 25 5.73 -4.85 3.60
CA TYR A 25 6.98 -4.74 4.35
C TYR A 25 7.40 -3.28 4.57
N MET A 26 7.26 -2.39 3.59
CA MET A 26 7.50 -0.94 3.77
C MET A 26 6.60 -0.33 4.86
N ILE A 27 5.33 -0.73 4.90
CA ILE A 27 4.39 -0.32 5.95
C ILE A 27 4.81 -0.89 7.30
N TRP A 28 5.18 -2.17 7.34
CA TRP A 28 5.69 -2.83 8.55
C TRP A 28 6.92 -2.11 9.11
N LEU A 29 7.91 -1.79 8.27
CA LEU A 29 9.11 -1.04 8.66
C LEU A 29 8.76 0.35 9.20
N TYR A 30 7.85 1.07 8.56
CA TYR A 30 7.37 2.36 9.05
C TYR A 30 6.83 2.24 10.49
N TRP A 31 5.99 1.24 10.76
CA TRP A 31 5.42 1.08 12.10
C TRP A 31 6.44 0.63 13.15
N GLN A 32 7.39 -0.24 12.79
CA GLN A 32 8.50 -0.59 13.67
C GLN A 32 9.31 0.64 14.08
N GLN A 33 9.67 1.51 13.11
CA GLN A 33 10.44 2.72 13.36
C GLN A 33 9.69 3.72 14.25
N ASN A 34 8.35 3.71 14.20
CA ASN A 34 7.49 4.60 14.98
C ASN A 34 7.04 3.98 16.32
N GLY A 35 7.65 2.86 16.73
CA GLY A 35 7.41 2.23 18.03
C GLY A 35 6.01 1.64 18.23
N LYS A 36 5.29 1.35 17.14
CA LYS A 36 4.00 0.66 17.18
C LYS A 36 4.18 -0.76 16.65
N GLY A 37 3.51 -1.75 17.22
CA GLY A 37 3.68 -3.14 16.79
C GLY A 37 3.33 -3.28 15.32
N ALA A 38 4.21 -3.87 14.50
CA ALA A 38 4.13 -3.74 13.05
C ALA A 38 3.30 -4.83 12.35
N GLY A 39 2.90 -5.87 13.08
CA GLY A 39 2.12 -7.01 12.58
C GLY A 39 2.98 -8.23 12.23
N PRO A 40 2.36 -9.41 12.04
CA PRO A 40 3.08 -10.67 11.92
C PRO A 40 3.50 -10.97 10.46
N MET A 41 4.56 -10.32 9.97
CA MET A 41 5.06 -10.51 8.58
C MET A 41 5.47 -11.95 8.24
N ASN A 42 5.80 -12.78 9.23
CA ASN A 42 6.10 -14.20 9.03
C ASN A 42 4.90 -15.00 8.47
N THR A 43 3.67 -14.51 8.63
CA THR A 43 2.45 -15.19 8.14
C THR A 43 2.34 -15.29 6.62
N VAL A 44 3.15 -14.52 5.89
CA VAL A 44 3.16 -14.49 4.42
C VAL A 44 4.42 -15.08 3.80
N ALA A 45 5.36 -15.58 4.63
CA ALA A 45 6.67 -16.06 4.19
C ALA A 45 6.59 -17.19 3.14
N SER A 46 5.70 -18.16 3.30
CA SER A 46 5.56 -19.28 2.36
C SER A 46 5.07 -18.85 0.98
N LYS A 47 4.17 -17.86 0.91
CA LYS A 47 3.71 -17.29 -0.37
C LYS A 47 4.79 -16.42 -1.01
N TYR A 48 5.56 -15.70 -0.20
CA TYR A 48 6.72 -14.94 -0.69
C TYR A 48 7.83 -15.82 -1.27
N GLN A 49 8.07 -17.00 -0.68
CA GLN A 49 9.09 -17.94 -1.15
C GLN A 49 8.93 -18.33 -2.61
N VAL A 50 7.70 -18.42 -3.11
CA VAL A 50 7.37 -18.84 -4.49
C VAL A 50 6.91 -17.70 -5.42
N ALA A 51 7.07 -16.44 -5.01
CA ALA A 51 6.57 -15.27 -5.75
C ALA A 51 7.32 -14.98 -7.08
N ASP A 52 8.45 -15.64 -7.31
CA ASP A 52 9.16 -15.68 -8.60
C ASP A 52 8.57 -16.71 -9.58
N GLN A 53 7.83 -17.70 -9.07
CA GLN A 53 7.30 -18.82 -9.85
C GLN A 53 5.81 -18.69 -10.13
N VAL A 54 5.06 -18.11 -9.19
CA VAL A 54 3.60 -18.08 -9.22
C VAL A 54 3.11 -16.65 -9.00
N GLY A 55 2.38 -16.12 -10.00
CA GLY A 55 1.61 -14.89 -9.84
C GLY A 55 0.41 -15.10 -8.91
N LEU A 56 -0.07 -14.02 -8.29
CA LEU A 56 -1.24 -14.08 -7.39
C LEU A 56 -2.48 -13.48 -8.03
N HIS A 57 -3.63 -14.07 -7.75
CA HIS A 57 -4.90 -13.41 -8.01
C HIS A 57 -5.10 -12.22 -7.06
N PRO A 58 -5.86 -11.18 -7.46
CA PRO A 58 -6.04 -10.01 -6.61
C PRO A 58 -6.65 -10.28 -5.23
N SER A 59 -7.57 -11.23 -5.14
CA SER A 59 -8.16 -11.65 -3.86
C SER A 59 -7.13 -12.30 -2.92
N GLU A 60 -6.11 -12.98 -3.45
CA GLU A 60 -5.07 -13.62 -2.65
C GLU A 60 -4.18 -12.59 -1.98
N PHE A 61 -3.64 -11.63 -2.73
CA PHE A 61 -2.75 -10.63 -2.12
C PHE A 61 -3.47 -9.72 -1.12
N ILE A 62 -4.78 -9.47 -1.31
CA ILE A 62 -5.61 -8.72 -0.33
C ILE A 62 -5.75 -9.54 0.96
N THR A 63 -5.94 -10.85 0.83
CA THR A 63 -6.00 -11.75 1.99
C THR A 63 -4.66 -11.81 2.72
N LEU A 64 -3.54 -11.84 1.99
CA LEU A 64 -2.19 -11.84 2.57
C LEU A 64 -1.87 -10.52 3.28
N ALA A 65 -2.23 -9.38 2.69
CA ALA A 65 -2.16 -8.07 3.36
C ALA A 65 -2.96 -8.05 4.68
N GLY A 66 -4.12 -8.71 4.70
CA GLY A 66 -4.90 -8.94 5.91
C GLY A 66 -4.16 -9.71 7.01
N LYS A 67 -3.43 -10.77 6.64
CA LYS A 67 -2.68 -11.61 7.58
C LYS A 67 -1.55 -10.87 8.29
N VAL A 68 -0.96 -9.87 7.64
CA VAL A 68 0.08 -9.02 8.25
C VAL A 68 -0.50 -7.84 9.04
N GLY A 69 -1.82 -7.81 9.23
CA GLY A 69 -2.53 -6.87 10.09
C GLY A 69 -3.24 -5.74 9.35
N LEU A 70 -3.06 -5.59 8.03
CA LEU A 70 -3.72 -4.52 7.30
C LEU A 70 -5.24 -4.77 7.23
N TYR A 71 -6.04 -3.71 7.36
CA TYR A 71 -7.48 -3.79 7.20
C TYR A 71 -7.93 -2.94 6.01
N LYS A 72 -9.05 -3.35 5.42
CA LYS A 72 -9.60 -2.76 4.20
C LYS A 72 -10.22 -1.40 4.54
N LEU A 73 -9.89 -0.38 3.77
CA LEU A 73 -10.64 0.87 3.78
C LEU A 73 -11.97 0.71 3.02
N PRO A 74 -12.98 1.54 3.29
CA PRO A 74 -14.25 1.51 2.56
C PRO A 74 -14.03 1.66 1.06
N VAL A 75 -14.74 0.86 0.27
CA VAL A 75 -14.69 0.94 -1.19
C VAL A 75 -15.33 2.26 -1.64
N LYS A 76 -14.60 3.02 -2.46
CA LYS A 76 -15.06 4.27 -3.04
C LYS A 76 -14.50 4.38 -4.46
N ASN A 77 -15.32 4.88 -5.39
CA ASN A 77 -14.90 5.06 -6.79
C ASN A 77 -13.99 6.29 -6.97
N GLN A 78 -14.07 7.26 -6.05
CA GLN A 78 -13.34 8.53 -6.12
C GLN A 78 -12.93 8.98 -4.71
N HIS A 79 -11.64 9.13 -4.46
CA HIS A 79 -11.05 9.64 -3.25
C HIS A 79 -10.59 11.09 -3.46
N SER A 80 -11.06 11.98 -2.61
CA SER A 80 -10.62 13.36 -2.53
C SER A 80 -9.28 13.49 -1.79
N GLU A 81 -8.63 14.65 -1.91
CA GLU A 81 -7.43 14.97 -1.11
C GLU A 81 -7.68 14.79 0.40
N SER A 82 -8.87 15.19 0.87
CA SER A 82 -9.27 15.06 2.28
C SER A 82 -9.45 13.61 2.72
N ASP A 83 -9.96 12.74 1.84
CA ASP A 83 -10.09 11.30 2.14
C ASP A 83 -8.71 10.68 2.33
N LEU A 84 -7.81 10.90 1.36
CA LEU A 84 -6.44 10.36 1.40
C LEU A 84 -5.66 10.91 2.58
N PHE A 85 -5.82 12.19 2.90
CA PHE A 85 -5.20 12.81 4.07
C PHE A 85 -5.65 12.13 5.36
N LYS A 86 -6.96 11.86 5.52
CA LYS A 86 -7.49 11.16 6.70
C LYS A 86 -6.93 9.75 6.81
N TYR A 87 -6.86 9.00 5.71
CA TYR A 87 -6.29 7.65 5.72
C TYR A 87 -4.83 7.66 6.18
N LEU A 88 -4.03 8.59 5.65
CA LEU A 88 -2.62 8.73 5.99
C LEU A 88 -2.40 9.18 7.44
N ARG A 89 -3.20 10.15 7.90
CA ARG A 89 -3.13 10.67 9.27
C ARG A 89 -3.54 9.60 10.30
N ASP A 90 -4.62 8.89 10.03
CA ASP A 90 -5.23 7.99 11.02
C ASP A 90 -4.62 6.57 10.96
N GLY A 91 -4.24 6.10 9.77
CA GLY A 91 -3.78 4.72 9.52
C GLY A 91 -2.34 4.60 9.03
N GLY A 92 -1.61 5.71 8.90
CA GLY A 92 -0.25 5.71 8.35
C GLY A 92 -0.23 5.41 6.84
N PRO A 93 0.87 4.87 6.30
CA PRO A 93 1.00 4.65 4.86
C PRO A 93 -0.03 3.65 4.35
N VAL A 94 -0.55 3.88 3.14
CA VAL A 94 -1.66 3.09 2.58
C VAL A 94 -1.12 2.10 1.56
N TRP A 95 -1.39 0.82 1.77
CA TRP A 95 -1.17 -0.24 0.81
C TRP A 95 -2.22 -0.10 -0.30
N SER A 96 -1.79 0.04 -1.56
CA SER A 96 -2.67 0.49 -2.65
C SER A 96 -2.51 -0.35 -3.91
N ALA A 97 -3.50 -1.20 -4.20
CA ALA A 97 -3.56 -2.02 -5.41
C ALA A 97 -4.30 -1.32 -6.55
N GLY A 98 -3.69 -1.35 -7.74
CA GLY A 98 -4.24 -0.69 -8.92
C GLY A 98 -3.53 -1.10 -10.20
N TYR A 99 -3.90 -0.43 -11.28
CA TYR A 99 -3.29 -0.55 -12.60
C TYR A 99 -2.35 0.63 -12.88
N TRP A 100 -1.50 0.98 -11.90
CA TRP A 100 -0.71 2.22 -11.84
C TRP A 100 0.07 2.50 -13.13
N PHE A 101 0.69 1.47 -13.71
CA PHE A 101 1.50 1.55 -14.92
C PHE A 101 1.01 0.59 -16.01
N GLY A 102 -0.30 0.36 -16.09
CA GLY A 102 -0.92 -0.50 -17.11
C GLY A 102 -1.00 -1.98 -16.75
N VAL A 103 -0.33 -2.41 -15.67
CA VAL A 103 -0.39 -3.77 -15.13
C VAL A 103 -0.87 -3.74 -13.67
N GLY A 104 -1.43 -4.86 -13.20
CA GLY A 104 -1.81 -5.01 -11.79
C GLY A 104 -0.59 -4.89 -10.90
N HIS A 105 -0.59 -3.90 -10.00
CA HIS A 105 0.56 -3.54 -9.18
C HIS A 105 0.14 -2.95 -7.84
N VAL A 106 1.03 -3.05 -6.86
CA VAL A 106 0.82 -2.52 -5.51
C VAL A 106 1.88 -1.49 -5.23
N ILE A 107 1.44 -0.29 -4.81
CA ILE A 107 2.30 0.80 -4.34
C ILE A 107 1.97 1.11 -2.88
N VAL A 108 2.83 1.91 -2.24
CA VAL A 108 2.55 2.45 -0.90
C VAL A 108 2.33 3.95 -1.01
N LEU A 109 1.09 4.40 -0.79
CA LEU A 109 0.79 5.83 -0.66
C LEU A 109 1.44 6.35 0.62
N THR A 110 2.31 7.34 0.47
CA THR A 110 3.08 7.95 1.57
C THR A 110 2.67 9.37 1.86
N GLY A 111 1.97 10.04 0.94
CA GLY A 111 1.57 11.43 1.13
C GLY A 111 0.46 11.89 0.19
N VAL A 112 -0.11 13.04 0.53
CA VAL A 112 -1.05 13.78 -0.31
C VAL A 112 -0.92 15.28 -0.06
N GLY A 113 -1.11 16.08 -1.10
CA GLY A 113 -1.20 17.54 -0.99
C GLY A 113 -1.10 18.22 -2.35
N ASN A 114 -1.67 19.42 -2.45
CA ASN A 114 -1.61 20.26 -3.65
C ASN A 114 -2.12 19.55 -4.92
N GLY A 115 -3.18 18.74 -4.80
CA GLY A 115 -3.75 17.96 -5.90
C GLY A 115 -2.94 16.73 -6.31
N LYS A 116 -1.89 16.38 -5.54
CA LYS A 116 -0.99 15.26 -5.81
C LYS A 116 -1.04 14.19 -4.72
N VAL A 117 -0.67 12.98 -5.12
CA VAL A 117 -0.32 11.86 -4.25
C VAL A 117 1.18 11.60 -4.35
N TYR A 118 1.78 11.20 -3.24
CA TYR A 118 3.17 10.77 -3.14
C TYR A 118 3.20 9.31 -2.75
N PHE A 119 4.04 8.51 -3.39
CA PHE A 119 4.08 7.07 -3.14
C PHE A 119 5.46 6.46 -3.35
N ASN A 120 5.68 5.36 -2.64
CA ASN A 120 6.81 4.46 -2.87
C ASN A 120 6.34 3.37 -3.83
N ASP A 121 7.08 3.19 -4.92
CA ASP A 121 6.88 2.14 -5.89
C ASP A 121 7.91 1.02 -5.63
N PRO A 122 7.48 -0.20 -5.28
CA PRO A 122 8.40 -1.29 -5.06
C PRO A 122 9.07 -1.76 -6.36
N ASP A 123 8.50 -1.48 -7.54
CA ASP A 123 9.20 -1.75 -8.80
C ASP A 123 10.42 -0.82 -8.91
N GLN A 124 11.61 -1.41 -8.89
CA GLN A 124 12.91 -0.73 -8.81
C GLN A 124 13.14 0.11 -7.55
N GLY A 125 12.20 0.15 -6.60
CA GLY A 125 12.34 0.86 -5.32
C GLY A 125 12.50 2.36 -5.51
N VAL A 126 11.51 3.03 -6.10
CA VAL A 126 11.57 4.46 -6.43
C VAL A 126 10.43 5.26 -5.80
N LYS A 127 10.72 6.50 -5.40
CA LYS A 127 9.70 7.45 -4.97
C LYS A 127 9.10 8.14 -6.18
N LYS A 128 7.78 8.20 -6.26
CA LYS A 128 7.03 8.81 -7.37
C LYS A 128 5.91 9.69 -6.84
N GLU A 129 5.38 10.51 -7.72
CA GLU A 129 4.20 11.32 -7.49
C GLU A 129 3.23 11.21 -8.67
N GLY A 130 1.96 11.47 -8.40
CA GLY A 130 0.91 11.51 -9.41
C GLY A 130 -0.17 12.50 -9.02
N THR A 131 -1.09 12.81 -9.92
CA THR A 131 -2.27 13.62 -9.57
C THR A 131 -3.31 12.76 -8.85
N ILE A 132 -4.17 13.38 -8.05
CA ILE A 132 -5.33 12.69 -7.44
C ILE A 132 -6.25 12.11 -8.52
N LYS A 133 -6.40 12.80 -9.66
CA LYS A 133 -7.15 12.28 -10.80
C LYS A 133 -6.55 10.97 -11.32
N TRP A 134 -5.25 10.96 -11.59
CA TRP A 134 -4.53 9.74 -12.02
C TRP A 134 -4.67 8.63 -10.97
N PHE A 135 -4.56 8.96 -9.68
CA PHE A 135 -4.71 7.98 -8.62
C PHE A 135 -6.07 7.27 -8.69
N ASN A 136 -7.16 8.03 -8.83
CA ASN A 136 -8.50 7.48 -8.92
C ASN A 136 -8.75 6.70 -10.22
N GLU A 137 -8.17 7.13 -11.33
CA GLU A 137 -8.27 6.40 -12.61
C GLU A 137 -7.52 5.07 -12.59
N LYS A 138 -6.43 4.97 -11.83
CA LYS A 138 -5.59 3.77 -11.78
C LYS A 138 -5.92 2.84 -10.62
N LEU A 139 -6.52 3.34 -9.54
CA LEU A 139 -6.93 2.50 -8.42
C LEU A 139 -7.88 1.41 -8.91
N ALA A 140 -7.67 0.17 -8.46
CA ALA A 140 -8.57 -0.94 -8.76
C ALA A 140 -9.83 -0.86 -7.87
N SER A 141 -10.60 0.23 -8.00
CA SER A 141 -11.74 0.58 -7.13
C SER A 141 -12.86 -0.47 -7.13
N GLN A 142 -12.93 -1.32 -8.15
CA GLN A 142 -13.84 -2.48 -8.20
C GLN A 142 -13.45 -3.61 -7.22
N LEU A 143 -12.21 -3.62 -6.70
CA LEU A 143 -11.72 -4.63 -5.78
C LEU A 143 -11.94 -4.19 -4.32
N THR A 144 -12.69 -5.00 -3.58
CA THR A 144 -12.83 -4.82 -2.13
C THR A 144 -11.50 -5.11 -1.44
N GLY A 145 -10.87 -4.08 -0.87
CA GLY A 145 -9.53 -4.16 -0.29
C GLY A 145 -8.41 -3.65 -1.20
N CYS A 146 -8.73 -2.89 -2.26
CA CYS A 146 -7.71 -2.19 -3.06
C CYS A 146 -6.93 -1.15 -2.26
N LEU A 147 -7.50 -0.58 -1.20
CA LEU A 147 -6.81 0.24 -0.22
C LEU A 147 -6.84 -0.43 1.14
N MET A 148 -5.67 -0.57 1.77
CA MET A 148 -5.54 -1.15 3.10
C MET A 148 -4.57 -0.34 3.94
N VAL A 149 -4.86 -0.20 5.23
CA VAL A 149 -4.02 0.50 6.22
C VAL A 149 -3.85 -0.37 7.46
N LYS A 150 -2.89 0.00 8.30
CA LYS A 150 -2.74 -0.63 9.61
C LYS A 150 -3.67 0.03 10.62
N ASP A 151 -4.15 -0.72 11.61
CA ASP A 151 -4.75 -0.13 12.82
C ASP A 151 -3.61 0.23 13.79
N PRO A 152 -3.37 1.53 14.09
CA PRO A 152 -2.31 1.90 15.02
C PRO A 152 -2.51 1.37 16.44
N GLY A 153 -3.74 0.96 16.81
CA GLY A 153 -4.09 0.44 18.13
C GLY A 153 -4.08 -1.09 18.24
N ARG A 154 -3.82 -1.83 17.16
CA ARG A 154 -3.75 -3.31 17.17
C ARG A 154 -2.34 -3.82 16.86
N TYR A 155 -1.98 -4.92 17.54
CA TYR A 155 -0.70 -5.67 17.49
C TYR A 155 0.57 -4.85 17.76
#